data_AF-A0A3B9LA86-F1
#
_entry.id   AF-A0A3B9LA86-F1
#
_cell.length_a   1.000
_cell.length_b   1.000
_cell.length_c   1.000
_cell.angle_alpha   90.00
_cell.angle_beta   90.00
_cell.angle_gamma   90.00
#
_symmetry.space_group_name_H-M   'P 1'
#
loop_
_entity.id
_entity.type
_entity.pdbx_description
1 polymer ?
#
loop_
_entity_poly.entity_id
_entity_poly.type
_entity_poly.pdbx_seq_one_letter_code
_entity_poly.pdbx_strand_id
1 'polypeptide(L)'
;MNRYPLWKNILIVVIILIGLLYTIPNFFGESPAVQISPAKTSLKADNELLKKVEGTLQLANIPFNGIYLDATGVKVRFANPED
;
A
#
# COMPACT_ATOMS: atom_id res chain seq x y z
N MET A 1 -18.26 34.45 -36.08
CA MET A 1 -17.85 34.67 -34.69
C MET A 1 -18.05 33.36 -33.93
N ASN A 2 -16.96 32.60 -33.73
CA ASN A 2 -17.04 31.23 -33.22
C ASN A 2 -17.42 31.24 -31.74
N ARG A 3 -18.67 30.94 -31.41
CA ARG A 3 -19.10 30.73 -30.03
C ARG A 3 -19.42 29.26 -29.87
N TYR A 4 -18.44 28.51 -29.37
CA TYR A 4 -18.73 27.20 -28.82
C TYR A 4 -19.86 27.38 -27.78
N PRO A 5 -20.89 26.54 -27.83
CA PRO A 5 -21.98 26.62 -26.88
C PRO A 5 -21.42 26.43 -25.47
N LEU A 6 -21.82 27.31 -24.54
CA LEU A 6 -21.43 27.27 -23.12
C LEU A 6 -21.60 25.88 -22.50
N TRP A 7 -22.63 25.15 -22.93
CA TRP A 7 -22.91 23.79 -22.50
C TRP A 7 -21.76 22.81 -22.80
N LYS A 8 -21.05 22.97 -23.92
CA LYS A 8 -19.91 22.10 -24.26
C LYS A 8 -18.74 22.32 -23.30
N ASN A 9 -18.49 23.57 -22.91
CA ASN A 9 -17.44 23.90 -21.95
C ASN A 9 -17.79 23.38 -20.54
N ILE A 10 -19.07 23.50 -20.14
CA ILE A 10 -19.56 22.95 -18.87
C ILE A 10 -19.40 21.42 -18.85
N LEU A 11 -19.77 20.75 -19.94
CA LEU A 11 -19.64 19.30 -20.06
C LEU A 11 -18.18 18.84 -19.91
N ILE A 12 -17.24 19.56 -20.55
CA ILE A 12 -15.80 19.27 -20.45
C ILE A 12 -15.32 19.37 -19.00
N VAL A 13 -15.68 20.46 -18.29
CA VAL A 13 -15.28 20.66 -16.88
C VAL A 13 -15.83 19.55 -16.00
N VAL A 14 -17.10 19.17 -16.17
CA VAL A 14 -17.74 18.10 -15.40
C VAL A 14 -17.02 16.76 -15.61
N ILE A 15 -16.69 16.40 -16.86
CA ILE A 15 -16.00 15.15 -17.17
C ILE A 15 -14.60 15.13 -16.54
N ILE A 16 -13.85 16.24 -16.60
CA ILE A 16 -12.54 16.35 -15.97
C ILE A 16 -12.65 16.16 -14.44
N LEU A 17 -13.65 16.76 -13.82
CA LEU A 17 -13.88 16.68 -12.36
C LEU A 17 -14.21 15.26 -11.92
N ILE A 18 -15.06 14.56 -12.68
CA ILE A 18 -15.40 13.15 -12.45
C ILE A 18 -14.15 12.27 -12.63
N GLY A 19 -13.35 12.51 -13.68
CA GLY A 19 -12.10 11.79 -13.90
C GLY A 19 -11.12 11.96 -12.74
N LEU A 20 -10.94 13.20 -12.25
CA LEU A 20 -10.10 13.48 -11.07
C LEU A 20 -10.59 12.74 -9.84
N LEU A 21 -11.90 12.80 -9.55
CA LEU A 21 -12.50 12.11 -8.40
C LEU A 21 -12.30 10.59 -8.50
N TYR A 22 -12.41 10.04 -9.71
CA TYR A 22 -12.23 8.62 -9.97
C TYR A 22 -10.77 8.17 -9.85
N THR A 23 -9.80 9.08 -10.05
CA THR A 23 -8.37 8.76 -9.89
C THR A 23 -7.89 8.76 -8.43
N ILE A 24 -8.64 9.35 -7.49
CA ILE A 24 -8.29 9.37 -6.05
C ILE A 24 -7.95 7.97 -5.51
N PRO A 25 -8.77 6.93 -5.69
CA PRO A 25 -8.43 5.58 -5.20
C PRO A 25 -7.22 4.94 -5.92
N ASN A 26 -6.81 5.47 -7.07
CA ASN A 26 -5.61 4.98 -7.77
C ASN A 26 -4.31 5.55 -7.17
N PHE A 27 -4.38 6.53 -6.25
CA PHE A 27 -3.21 7.08 -5.55
C PHE A 27 -2.70 6.20 -4.40
N PHE A 28 -3.41 5.13 -4.04
CA PHE A 28 -2.88 4.12 -3.14
C PHE A 28 -1.87 3.26 -3.91
N GLY A 29 -0.65 3.77 -4.01
CA GLY A 29 0.47 3.11 -4.69
C GLY A 29 0.80 1.74 -4.11
N GLU A 30 1.62 0.99 -4.85
CA GLU A 30 2.09 -0.34 -4.46
C GLU A 30 2.76 -0.26 -3.07
N SER A 31 2.16 -0.88 -2.06
CA SER A 31 2.82 -1.05 -0.76
C SER A 31 3.54 -2.40 -0.79
N PRO A 32 4.87 -2.41 -1.01
CA PRO A 32 5.62 -3.66 -1.05
C PRO A 32 5.54 -4.31 0.32
N ALA A 33 4.99 -5.52 0.35
CA ALA A 33 4.79 -6.28 1.57
C ALA A 33 5.47 -7.64 1.43
N VAL A 34 6.42 -7.93 2.31
CA VAL A 34 7.02 -9.26 2.42
C VAL A 34 6.25 -10.04 3.48
N GLN A 35 5.74 -11.21 3.10
CA GLN A 35 5.08 -12.11 4.02
C GLN A 35 6.04 -13.22 4.46
N ILE A 36 6.31 -13.28 5.77
CA ILE A 36 7.07 -14.35 6.41
C ILE A 36 6.08 -15.34 7.00
N SER A 37 5.84 -16.44 6.29
CA SER A 37 5.01 -17.55 6.76
C SER A 37 5.88 -18.67 7.37
N PRO A 38 5.50 -19.25 8.52
CA PRO A 38 6.25 -20.36 9.11
C PRO A 38 6.19 -21.62 8.21
N ALA A 39 7.35 -22.25 7.98
CA ALA A 39 7.50 -23.42 7.10
C ALA A 39 6.75 -24.69 7.58
N LYS A 40 6.19 -24.66 8.78
CA LYS A 40 5.36 -25.73 9.35
C LYS A 40 4.06 -25.12 9.87
N THR A 41 2.92 -25.61 9.38
CA THR A 41 1.55 -25.22 9.78
C THR A 41 1.29 -25.33 11.29
N SER A 42 2.13 -26.07 12.02
CA SER A 42 2.06 -26.23 13.48
C SER A 42 2.66 -25.08 14.28
N LEU A 43 3.46 -24.20 13.67
CA LEU A 43 4.01 -23.03 14.34
C LEU A 43 3.07 -21.85 14.03
N LYS A 44 2.37 -21.38 15.06
CA LYS A 44 1.55 -20.17 14.93
C LYS A 44 2.46 -19.00 14.58
N ALA A 45 2.00 -18.12 13.69
CA ALA A 45 2.56 -16.78 13.61
C ALA A 45 2.32 -16.14 14.99
N ASP A 46 3.36 -16.05 15.80
CA ASP A 46 3.28 -15.64 17.20
C ASP A 46 3.98 -14.29 17.39
N ASN A 47 3.65 -13.57 18.46
CA ASN A 47 4.24 -12.28 18.80
C ASN A 47 5.76 -12.37 18.99
N GLU A 48 6.30 -13.56 19.30
CA GLU A 48 7.74 -13.78 19.35
C GLU A 48 8.42 -13.67 17.97
N LEU A 49 7.79 -14.19 16.92
CA LEU A 49 8.28 -14.03 15.55
C LEU A 49 8.24 -12.57 15.13
N LEU A 50 7.16 -11.86 15.49
CA LEU A 50 7.05 -10.42 15.24
C LEU A 50 8.20 -9.65 15.90
N LYS A 51 8.44 -9.85 17.19
CA LYS A 51 9.54 -9.21 17.92
C LYS A 51 10.91 -9.57 17.36
N LYS A 52 11.12 -10.81 16.93
CA LYS A 52 12.38 -11.24 16.31
C LYS A 52 12.61 -10.56 14.96
N VAL A 53 11.56 -10.45 14.13
CA VAL A 53 11.63 -9.74 12.85
C VAL A 53 11.90 -8.26 13.09
N GLU A 54 11.16 -7.63 14.02
CA GLU A 54 11.37 -6.23 14.40
C GLU A 54 12.80 -5.97 14.88
N GLY A 55 13.31 -6.80 15.80
CA GLY A 55 14.68 -6.66 16.29
C GLY A 55 15.74 -6.87 15.20
N THR A 56 15.51 -7.79 14.27
CA THR A 56 16.44 -8.02 13.15
C THR A 56 16.43 -6.84 12.17
N LEU A 57 15.25 -6.29 11.86
CA LEU A 57 15.10 -5.11 11.00
C LEU A 57 15.71 -3.86 11.64
N GLN A 58 15.55 -3.67 12.95
CA GLN A 58 16.18 -2.58 13.70
C GLN A 58 17.71 -2.72 13.73
N LEU A 59 18.23 -3.93 13.96
CA LEU A 59 19.68 -4.21 13.90
C LEU A 59 20.26 -3.98 12.51
N ALA A 60 19.50 -4.30 11.46
CA ALA A 60 19.88 -4.07 10.07
C ALA A 60 19.64 -2.61 9.60
N ASN A 61 19.05 -1.78 10.46
CA ASN A 61 18.70 -0.38 10.16
C ASN A 61 17.79 -0.22 8.92
N ILE A 62 16.93 -1.21 8.66
CA ILE A 62 16.02 -1.23 7.52
C ILE A 62 14.73 -0.50 7.92
N PRO A 63 14.37 0.60 7.24
CA PRO A 63 13.12 1.30 7.52
C PRO A 63 11.93 0.47 7.04
N PHE A 64 10.99 0.19 7.94
CA PHE A 64 9.74 -0.50 7.63
C PHE A 64 8.54 0.39 7.99
N ASN A 65 7.50 0.39 7.14
CA ASN A 65 6.30 1.20 7.33
C ASN A 65 5.31 0.57 8.31
N GLY A 66 5.40 -0.73 8.54
CA GLY A 66 4.58 -1.42 9.54
C GLY A 66 4.76 -2.92 9.52
N ILE A 67 4.70 -3.52 10.71
CA ILE A 67 4.75 -4.97 10.92
C ILE A 67 3.40 -5.40 11.46
N TYR A 68 2.75 -6.34 10.77
CA TYR A 68 1.43 -6.86 11.12
C TYR A 68 1.48 -8.36 11.25
N LEU A 69 0.83 -8.88 12.29
CA LEU A 69 0.61 -10.31 12.44
C LEU A 69 -0.70 -10.69 11.74
N ASP A 70 -0.61 -11.59 10.76
CA ASP A 70 -1.73 -12.10 9.98
C ASP A 70 -1.97 -13.58 10.33
N ALA A 71 -3.16 -14.10 10.03
CA ALA A 71 -3.56 -15.47 10.35
C ALA A 71 -2.63 -16.56 9.76
N THR A 72 -1.85 -16.19 8.74
CA THR A 72 -0.95 -17.09 8.00
C THR A 72 0.53 -16.76 8.16
N GLY A 73 0.91 -15.69 8.85
CA GLY A 73 2.30 -15.24 8.93
C GLY A 73 2.47 -13.81 9.45
N VAL A 74 3.72 -13.35 9.52
CA VAL A 74 4.05 -11.95 9.81
C VAL A 74 4.24 -11.21 8.48
N LYS A 75 3.49 -10.13 8.28
CA LYS A 75 3.62 -9.24 7.11
C LYS A 75 4.41 -8.00 7.50
N VAL A 76 5.48 -7.73 6.78
CA VAL A 76 6.27 -6.50 6.91
C VAL A 76 6.03 -5.66 5.66
N ARG A 77 5.58 -4.41 5.85
CA ARG A 77 5.46 -3.42 4.78
C ARG A 77 6.72 -2.57 4.74
N PHE A 78 7.31 -2.47 3.56
CA PHE A 78 8.48 -1.63 3.30
C PHE A 78 8.06 -0.34 2.61
N ALA A 79 8.91 0.68 2.70
CA ALA A 79 8.69 1.97 2.06
C ALA A 79 8.93 1.89 0.54
N ASN A 80 9.90 1.06 0.12
CA ASN A 80 10.27 0.88 -1.27
C ASN A 80 10.40 -0.62 -1.61
N PRO A 81 10.23 -1.00 -2.88
CA PRO A 81 10.45 -2.38 -3.35
C PRO A 81 11.93 -2.80 -3.37
N GLU A 82 12.86 -1.88 -3.08
CA GLU A 82 14.32 -2.08 -3.14
C GLU A 82 15.01 -2.13 -1.76
N ASP A 83 14.27 -1.85 -0.68
CA ASP A 83 14.73 -1.91 0.72
C ASP A 83 14.41 -3.27 1.38
#